data_AF-A0A9X4KQ63-F1
#
_entry.id   AF-A0A9X4KQ63-F1
#
_cell.length_a   1.000
_cell.length_b   1.000
_cell.length_c   1.000
_cell.angle_alpha   90.00
_cell.angle_beta   90.00
_cell.angle_gamma   90.00
#
_symmetry.space_group_name_H-M   'P 1'
#
loop_
_entity.id
_entity.type
_entity.pdbx_description
1 polymer ?
#
loop_
_entity_poly.entity_id
_entity_poly.type
_entity_poly.pdbx_seq_one_letter_code
_entity_poly.pdbx_strand_id
1 'polypeptide(L)'
;MIIKKDEELILRSMEGIVRQIWDFDKNIDIVFVYTITEAMAESYKLDRAPRTIELHQKIADFYGIPSVNVGKKLWQSVGTGMLTWEELLPDSVHPSDKGYRIYADEMQRFLSDRIAPGQIERQLGNYLTSRANVKGRLVDAWELFREPWAKDGNSLAGRYPHMLVCDNPGAELEYKFKGGSIGLYWLIAPDSGDIAWSLDGNKTGKISSWDKHALNFTRAGYCILDSNLQAGEHVLKIKVLQEKHPQSEGNWIRIGAFFN
;
A
#
# COMPACT_ATOMS: atom_id res chain seq x y z
N MET A 1 19.66 -1.95 -0.10
CA MET A 1 19.37 -0.51 0.04
C MET A 1 17.89 -0.37 0.35
N ILE A 2 17.52 -0.05 1.60
CA ILE A 2 16.11 0.16 1.98
C ILE A 2 15.65 1.41 1.23
N ILE A 3 14.70 1.27 0.31
CA ILE A 3 14.08 2.42 -0.35
C ILE A 3 13.49 3.26 0.78
N LYS A 4 14.09 4.42 1.05
CA LYS A 4 13.56 5.39 2.01
C LYS A 4 12.21 5.83 1.43
N LYS A 5 11.12 5.24 1.92
CA LYS A 5 9.78 5.68 1.54
C LYS A 5 9.67 7.16 1.90
N ASP A 6 9.19 7.95 0.96
CA ASP A 6 8.97 9.37 1.15
C ASP A 6 8.00 9.57 2.33
N GLU A 7 8.48 10.26 3.37
CA GLU A 7 7.72 10.46 4.60
C GLU A 7 6.47 11.29 4.34
N GLU A 8 6.57 12.27 3.43
CA GLU A 8 5.46 13.10 3.04
C GLU A 8 4.38 12.27 2.35
N LEU A 9 4.80 11.32 1.51
CA LEU A 9 3.90 10.39 0.83
C LEU A 9 3.14 9.50 1.81
N ILE A 10 3.80 9.00 2.85
CA ILE A 10 3.16 8.22 3.92
C ILE A 10 2.12 9.07 4.65
N LEU A 11 2.51 10.27 5.08
CA LEU A 11 1.62 11.17 5.82
C LEU A 11 0.39 11.55 5.00
N ARG A 12 0.57 12.00 3.75
CA ARG A 12 -0.56 12.43 2.90
C ARG A 12 -1.48 11.27 2.52
N SER A 13 -0.95 10.06 2.39
CA SER A 13 -1.73 8.88 2.05
C SER A 13 -2.57 8.45 3.25
N MET A 14 -1.97 8.41 4.44
CA MET A 14 -2.68 8.05 5.66
C MET A 14 -3.74 9.10 6.05
N GLU A 15 -3.41 10.39 5.93
CA GLU A 15 -4.41 11.46 6.10
C GLU A 15 -5.53 11.37 5.06
N GLY A 16 -5.20 11.03 3.81
CA GLY A 16 -6.18 10.78 2.76
C GLY A 16 -7.18 9.68 3.13
N ILE A 17 -6.70 8.55 3.67
CA ILE A 17 -7.56 7.44 4.12
C ILE A 17 -8.50 7.90 5.23
N VAL A 18 -7.96 8.53 6.28
CA VAL A 18 -8.76 9.02 7.43
C VAL A 18 -9.86 9.96 6.96
N ARG A 19 -9.52 10.94 6.12
CA ARG A 19 -10.50 11.93 5.68
C ARG A 19 -11.51 11.35 4.70
N GLN A 20 -11.12 10.45 3.80
CA GLN A 20 -12.10 9.77 2.93
C GLN A 20 -13.12 8.96 3.73
N ILE A 21 -12.70 8.28 4.81
CA ILE A 21 -13.62 7.56 5.70
C ILE A 21 -14.61 8.53 6.35
N TRP A 22 -14.14 9.65 6.91
CA TRP A 22 -15.00 10.59 7.61
C TRP A 22 -15.77 11.57 6.71
N ASP A 23 -15.32 11.80 5.49
CA ASP A 23 -16.08 12.52 4.46
C ASP A 23 -17.25 11.66 3.96
N PHE A 24 -17.09 10.33 3.95
CA PHE A 24 -18.18 9.39 3.70
C PHE A 24 -19.17 9.33 4.87
N ASP A 25 -18.68 9.08 6.09
CA ASP A 25 -19.50 9.12 7.31
C ASP A 25 -18.66 9.48 8.54
N LYS A 26 -18.93 10.66 9.10
CA LYS A 26 -18.26 11.17 10.31
C LYS A 26 -18.53 10.33 11.55
N ASN A 27 -19.48 9.42 11.54
CA ASN A 27 -19.79 8.55 12.67
C ASN A 27 -18.94 7.29 12.71
N ILE A 28 -18.17 6.98 11.66
CA ILE A 28 -17.30 5.81 11.64
C ILE A 28 -16.17 6.01 12.65
N ASP A 29 -16.09 5.11 13.63
CA ASP A 29 -14.96 5.03 14.54
C ASP A 29 -13.74 4.45 13.82
N ILE A 30 -12.58 5.08 14.05
CA ILE A 30 -11.29 4.66 13.51
C ILE A 30 -10.38 4.31 14.68
N VAL A 31 -9.67 3.18 14.57
CA VAL A 31 -8.59 2.79 15.47
C VAL A 31 -7.36 2.49 14.62
N PHE A 32 -6.22 3.07 14.97
CA PHE A 32 -4.95 2.71 14.33
C PHE A 32 -4.34 1.52 15.05
N VAL A 33 -4.13 0.41 14.33
CA VAL A 33 -3.51 -0.80 14.86
C VAL A 33 -2.10 -0.94 14.27
N TYR A 34 -1.08 -0.95 15.13
CA TYR A 34 0.31 -1.09 14.69
C TYR A 34 0.84 -2.48 14.97
N THR A 35 1.25 -3.15 13.89
CA THR A 35 1.91 -4.45 13.92
C THR A 35 3.43 -4.31 13.78
N ILE A 36 4.15 -5.43 13.82
CA ILE A 36 5.60 -5.47 13.75
C ILE A 36 6.07 -6.60 12.81
N THR A 37 7.24 -6.42 12.21
CA THR A 37 8.07 -7.51 11.67
C THR A 37 9.29 -7.69 12.55
N GLU A 38 9.98 -8.82 12.50
CA GLU A 38 11.19 -9.03 13.30
C GLU A 38 12.24 -7.93 13.07
N ALA A 39 12.43 -7.50 11.81
CA ALA A 39 13.35 -6.42 11.47
C ALA A 39 12.98 -5.06 12.11
N MET A 40 11.70 -4.80 12.35
CA MET A 40 11.25 -3.57 13.02
C MET A 40 11.59 -3.54 14.51
N ALA A 41 11.83 -4.70 15.13
CA ALA A 41 12.12 -4.84 16.56
C ALA A 41 13.37 -4.07 17.02
N GLU A 42 14.36 -3.89 16.15
CA GLU A 42 15.56 -3.11 16.45
C GLU A 42 15.24 -1.67 16.88
N SER A 43 14.14 -1.09 16.38
CA SER A 43 13.72 0.24 16.80
C SER A 43 13.33 0.27 18.27
N TYR A 44 12.62 -0.75 18.75
CA TYR A 44 12.18 -0.82 20.15
C TYR A 44 13.34 -1.07 21.13
N LYS A 45 14.41 -1.75 20.69
CA LYS A 45 15.66 -1.88 21.48
C LYS A 45 16.32 -0.52 21.74
N LEU A 46 16.07 0.47 20.88
CA LEU A 46 16.57 1.84 20.98
C LEU A 46 15.54 2.79 21.61
N ASP A 47 14.54 2.25 22.32
CA ASP A 47 13.44 2.99 22.96
C ASP A 47 12.68 3.93 22.01
N ARG A 48 12.53 3.53 20.74
CA ARG A 48 11.76 4.28 19.74
C ARG A 48 10.83 3.36 18.95
N ALA A 49 9.78 3.93 18.35
CA ALA A 49 8.92 3.18 17.46
C ALA A 49 9.57 3.03 16.06
N PRO A 50 9.22 1.98 15.31
CA PRO A 50 9.52 1.90 13.89
C PRO A 50 9.03 3.13 13.13
N ARG A 51 9.82 3.61 12.16
CA ARG A 51 9.57 4.90 11.48
C ARG A 51 8.14 5.05 10.92
N THR A 52 7.61 3.99 10.31
CA THR A 52 6.24 4.01 9.77
C THR A 52 5.18 4.22 10.86
N ILE A 53 5.39 3.63 12.04
CA ILE A 53 4.49 3.81 13.19
C ILE A 53 4.57 5.25 13.69
N GLU A 54 5.77 5.84 13.81
CA GLU A 54 5.91 7.26 14.18
C GLU A 54 5.15 8.18 13.22
N LEU A 55 5.23 7.93 11.90
CA LEU A 55 4.54 8.74 10.90
C LEU A 55 3.02 8.56 10.95
N HIS A 56 2.52 7.33 11.08
CA HIS A 56 1.09 7.11 11.23
C HIS A 56 0.55 7.66 12.57
N GLN A 57 1.34 7.61 13.64
CA GLN A 57 0.96 8.17 14.94
C GLN A 57 0.81 9.69 14.87
N LYS A 58 1.61 10.40 14.07
CA LYS A 58 1.39 11.84 13.82
C LYS A 58 0.01 12.14 13.25
N ILE A 59 -0.50 11.30 12.34
CA ILE A 59 -1.87 11.44 11.83
C ILE A 59 -2.88 11.13 12.93
N ALA A 60 -2.67 10.04 13.66
CA ALA A 60 -3.58 9.64 14.72
C ALA A 60 -3.71 10.72 15.81
N ASP A 61 -2.58 11.26 16.29
CA ASP A 61 -2.53 12.33 17.29
C ASP A 61 -3.21 13.60 16.80
N PHE A 62 -2.94 14.00 15.54
CA PHE A 62 -3.52 15.21 14.96
C PHE A 62 -5.05 15.15 14.88
N TYR A 63 -5.61 13.96 14.58
CA TYR A 63 -7.05 13.74 14.45
C TYR A 63 -7.71 13.19 15.72
N GLY A 64 -6.98 13.04 16.82
CA GLY A 64 -7.49 12.43 18.05
C GLY A 64 -7.93 10.98 17.89
N ILE A 65 -7.35 10.25 16.93
CA ILE A 65 -7.67 8.84 16.66
C ILE A 65 -6.94 7.98 17.69
N PRO A 66 -7.66 7.11 18.42
CA PRO A 66 -7.02 6.21 19.37
C PRO A 66 -6.22 5.14 18.60
N SER A 67 -5.05 4.79 19.13
CA SER A 67 -4.14 3.81 18.52
C SER A 67 -3.70 2.74 19.52
N VAL A 68 -3.37 1.57 19.01
CA VAL A 68 -2.90 0.42 19.79
C VAL A 68 -1.73 -0.25 19.08
N ASN A 69 -0.67 -0.50 19.85
CA ASN A 69 0.57 -1.06 19.33
C ASN A 69 0.73 -2.51 19.77
N VAL A 70 0.01 -3.40 19.08
CA VAL A 70 0.07 -4.85 19.29
C VAL A 70 1.46 -5.40 18.97
N GLY A 71 2.17 -4.78 18.02
CA GLY A 71 3.55 -5.11 17.67
C GLY A 71 4.53 -4.93 18.83
N LYS A 72 4.39 -3.84 19.59
CA LYS A 72 5.21 -3.59 20.80
C LYS A 72 4.92 -4.63 21.88
N LYS A 73 3.67 -5.09 22.02
CA LYS A 73 3.32 -6.19 22.96
C LYS A 73 3.93 -7.53 22.58
N LEU A 74 3.91 -7.87 21.29
CA LEU A 74 4.59 -9.06 20.78
C LEU A 74 6.10 -8.98 21.03
N TRP A 75 6.72 -7.83 20.72
CA TRP A 75 8.14 -7.59 21.01
C TRP A 75 8.49 -7.73 22.50
N GLN A 76 7.68 -7.14 23.38
CA GLN A 76 7.85 -7.28 24.84
C GLN A 76 7.78 -8.74 25.30
N SER A 77 6.86 -9.51 24.72
CA SER A 77 6.70 -10.94 25.03
C SER A 77 7.95 -11.73 24.70
N VAL A 78 8.60 -11.44 23.55
CA VAL A 78 9.91 -12.03 23.21
C VAL A 78 10.97 -11.63 24.24
N GLY A 79 11.00 -10.35 24.64
CA GLY A 79 11.94 -9.83 25.64
C GLY A 79 11.84 -10.49 27.03
N THR A 80 10.69 -11.10 27.38
CA THR A 80 10.54 -11.86 28.63
C THR A 80 11.22 -13.23 28.61
N GLY A 81 11.61 -13.74 27.43
CA GLY A 81 12.17 -15.07 27.26
C GLY A 81 11.15 -16.22 27.29
N MET A 82 9.86 -15.93 27.43
CA MET A 82 8.80 -16.96 27.43
C MET A 82 8.50 -17.53 26.04
N LEU A 83 8.68 -16.72 24.98
CA LEU A 83 8.42 -17.10 23.59
C LEU A 83 9.52 -16.52 22.70
N THR A 84 9.84 -17.22 21.62
CA THR A 84 10.86 -16.81 20.64
C THR A 84 10.26 -16.08 19.43
N TRP A 85 11.09 -15.39 18.65
CA TRP A 85 10.67 -14.82 17.36
C TRP A 85 10.14 -15.87 16.41
N GLU A 86 10.82 -17.01 16.28
CA GLU A 86 10.40 -18.11 15.40
C GLU A 86 9.02 -18.68 15.79
N GLU A 87 8.73 -18.77 17.09
CA GLU A 87 7.41 -19.21 17.55
C GLU A 87 6.30 -18.19 17.28
N LEU A 88 6.60 -16.90 17.28
CA LEU A 88 5.62 -15.83 17.16
C LEU A 88 5.46 -15.32 15.73
N LEU A 89 6.54 -15.22 14.97
CA LEU A 89 6.66 -14.76 13.58
C LEU A 89 7.54 -15.76 12.79
N PRO A 90 7.00 -16.93 12.38
CA PRO A 90 7.80 -18.00 11.77
C PRO A 90 8.53 -17.61 10.48
N ASP A 91 8.01 -16.61 9.75
CA ASP A 91 8.61 -16.05 8.53
C ASP A 91 9.13 -14.61 8.72
N SER A 92 9.33 -14.21 9.98
CA SER A 92 9.74 -12.87 10.42
C SER A 92 8.73 -11.74 10.10
N VAL A 93 7.54 -12.05 9.58
CA VAL A 93 6.53 -11.07 9.15
C VAL A 93 5.14 -11.37 9.70
N HIS A 94 4.62 -12.57 9.42
CA HIS A 94 3.25 -12.97 9.72
C HIS A 94 3.20 -13.71 11.06
N PRO A 95 2.31 -13.31 11.99
CA PRO A 95 2.17 -14.02 13.23
C PRO A 95 1.70 -15.46 13.06
N SER A 96 2.22 -16.36 13.91
CA SER A 96 1.60 -17.66 14.17
C SER A 96 0.32 -17.49 15.00
N ASP A 97 -0.40 -18.58 15.28
CA ASP A 97 -1.55 -18.54 16.20
C ASP A 97 -1.16 -18.01 17.60
N LYS A 98 0.05 -18.32 18.09
CA LYS A 98 0.58 -17.77 19.35
C LYS A 98 0.80 -16.26 19.24
N GLY A 99 1.34 -15.79 18.12
CA GLY A 99 1.54 -14.35 17.87
C GLY A 99 0.22 -13.59 17.72
N TYR A 100 -0.73 -14.15 16.97
CA TYR A 100 -2.07 -13.59 16.83
C TYR A 100 -2.84 -13.58 18.15
N ARG A 101 -2.63 -14.57 19.04
CA ARG A 101 -3.20 -14.54 20.40
C ARG A 101 -2.76 -13.29 21.15
N ILE A 102 -1.47 -12.96 21.14
CA ILE A 102 -0.95 -11.74 21.78
C ILE A 102 -1.58 -10.48 21.18
N TYR A 103 -1.71 -10.42 19.85
CA TYR A 103 -2.38 -9.30 19.19
C TYR A 103 -3.85 -9.19 19.61
N ALA A 104 -4.58 -10.30 19.59
CA ALA A 104 -5.99 -10.35 19.94
C ALA A 104 -6.23 -9.96 21.41
N ASP A 105 -5.38 -10.41 22.33
CA ASP A 105 -5.52 -10.11 23.76
C ASP A 105 -5.27 -8.62 24.03
N GLU A 106 -4.26 -8.02 23.39
CA GLU A 106 -4.02 -6.58 23.52
C GLU A 106 -5.13 -5.74 22.88
N MET A 107 -5.66 -6.17 21.73
CA MET A 107 -6.82 -5.52 21.10
C MET A 107 -8.06 -5.61 22.00
N GLN A 108 -8.35 -6.77 22.57
CA GLN A 108 -9.48 -6.96 23.48
C GLN A 108 -9.35 -6.07 24.72
N ARG A 109 -8.16 -6.00 25.32
CA ARG A 109 -7.88 -5.09 26.44
C ARG A 109 -8.13 -3.63 26.05
N PHE A 110 -7.52 -3.20 24.94
CA PHE A 110 -7.68 -1.83 24.43
C PHE A 110 -9.14 -1.47 24.16
N LEU A 111 -9.88 -2.34 23.48
CA LEU A 111 -11.30 -2.10 23.18
C LEU A 111 -12.15 -2.10 24.44
N SER A 112 -11.91 -3.02 25.38
CA SER A 112 -12.65 -3.08 26.65
C SER A 112 -12.48 -1.80 27.47
N ASP A 113 -11.29 -1.19 27.43
CA ASP A 113 -10.97 0.06 28.14
C ASP A 113 -11.57 1.30 27.47
N ARG A 114 -11.95 1.22 26.19
CA ARG A 114 -12.24 2.40 25.34
C ARG A 114 -13.62 2.41 24.70
N ILE A 115 -14.24 1.25 24.53
CA ILE A 115 -15.55 1.16 23.92
C ILE A 115 -16.59 1.71 24.89
N ALA A 116 -17.29 2.74 24.45
CA ALA A 116 -18.34 3.39 25.22
C ALA A 116 -19.48 3.78 24.28
N PRO A 117 -20.74 3.72 24.74
CA PRO A 117 -21.86 4.22 23.96
C PRO A 117 -21.76 5.75 23.83
N GLY A 118 -22.11 6.26 22.65
CA GLY A 118 -22.15 7.70 22.38
C GLY A 118 -21.74 8.01 20.95
N GLN A 119 -21.97 9.25 20.54
CA GLN A 119 -21.40 9.80 19.32
C GLN A 119 -20.32 10.80 19.70
N ILE A 120 -19.17 10.70 19.06
CA ILE A 120 -18.12 11.70 19.18
C ILE A 120 -18.39 12.72 18.08
N GLU A 121 -18.63 13.97 18.46
CA GLU A 121 -18.70 15.05 17.48
C GLU A 121 -17.30 15.26 16.88
N ARG A 122 -17.20 15.04 15.56
CA ARG A 122 -15.94 15.20 14.82
C ARG A 122 -15.97 16.49 14.01
N GLN A 123 -15.09 17.41 14.37
CA GLN A 123 -14.81 18.58 13.54
C GLN A 123 -13.54 18.34 12.75
N LEU A 124 -13.70 18.11 11.45
CA LEU A 124 -12.56 18.01 10.54
C LEU A 124 -12.01 19.42 10.32
N GLY A 125 -11.03 19.80 11.13
CA GLY A 125 -10.30 21.04 10.99
C GLY A 125 -9.38 21.06 9.76
N ASN A 126 -8.29 21.81 9.89
CA ASN A 126 -7.24 21.87 8.88
C ASN A 126 -6.62 20.49 8.62
N TYR A 127 -5.90 20.40 7.51
CA TYR A 127 -5.07 19.24 7.21
C TYR A 127 -3.72 19.35 7.93
N LEU A 128 -3.17 18.22 8.36
CA LEU A 128 -1.78 18.14 8.80
C LEU A 128 -0.83 18.28 7.61
N THR A 129 -1.17 17.66 6.47
CA THR A 129 -0.39 17.78 5.24
C THR A 129 -1.02 18.75 4.25
N SER A 130 -0.20 19.49 3.52
CA SER A 130 -0.67 20.43 2.50
C SER A 130 -1.26 19.75 1.26
N ARG A 131 -1.07 18.43 1.11
CA ARG A 131 -1.41 17.64 -0.09
C ARG A 131 -2.05 16.30 0.25
N ALA A 132 -2.90 16.23 1.27
CA ALA A 132 -3.60 15.00 1.63
C ALA A 132 -4.31 14.33 0.43
N ASN A 133 -4.18 13.01 0.29
CA ASN A 133 -4.73 12.24 -0.83
C ASN A 133 -6.25 11.97 -0.66
N VAL A 134 -7.04 13.03 -0.45
CA VAL A 134 -8.49 12.91 -0.16
C VAL A 134 -9.37 12.59 -1.36
N LYS A 135 -8.83 12.72 -2.58
CA LYS A 135 -9.50 12.33 -3.83
C LYS A 135 -8.83 11.12 -4.50
N GLY A 136 -7.92 10.46 -3.79
CA GLY A 136 -7.21 9.30 -4.31
C GLY A 136 -8.19 8.19 -4.64
N ARG A 137 -8.15 7.69 -5.87
CA ARG A 137 -9.09 6.68 -6.36
C ARG A 137 -8.39 5.63 -7.22
N LEU A 138 -9.02 4.47 -7.36
CA LEU A 138 -8.68 3.48 -8.38
C LEU A 138 -9.58 3.71 -9.60
N VAL A 139 -8.96 3.83 -10.77
CA VAL A 139 -9.63 3.90 -12.07
C VAL A 139 -9.37 2.58 -12.79
N ASP A 140 -10.45 1.89 -13.12
CA ASP A 140 -10.41 0.55 -13.69
C ASP A 140 -9.66 0.54 -15.03
N ALA A 141 -8.60 -0.28 -15.12
CA ALA A 141 -7.81 -0.38 -16.35
C ALA A 141 -8.58 -1.08 -17.47
N TRP A 142 -9.60 -1.86 -17.13
CA TRP A 142 -10.47 -2.57 -18.07
C TRP A 142 -11.10 -1.67 -19.13
N GLU A 143 -11.40 -0.42 -18.75
CA GLU A 143 -12.03 0.58 -19.62
C GLU A 143 -11.07 1.13 -20.69
N LEU A 144 -9.76 0.85 -20.58
CA LEU A 144 -8.75 1.25 -21.57
C LEU A 144 -8.45 0.14 -22.60
N PHE A 145 -9.27 -0.90 -22.66
CA PHE A 145 -9.12 -1.99 -23.63
C PHE A 145 -8.99 -1.48 -25.07
N ARG A 146 -7.89 -1.90 -25.71
CA ARG A 146 -7.61 -1.70 -27.13
C ARG A 146 -6.50 -2.64 -27.55
N GLU A 147 -6.70 -3.38 -28.63
CA GLU A 147 -5.68 -4.26 -29.21
C GLU A 147 -4.31 -3.54 -29.34
N PRO A 148 -3.20 -4.16 -28.90
CA PRO A 148 -3.07 -5.56 -28.45
C PRO A 148 -3.31 -5.79 -26.94
N TRP A 149 -3.81 -4.81 -26.20
CA TRP A 149 -4.21 -4.99 -24.80
C TRP A 149 -5.58 -5.65 -24.71
N ALA A 150 -5.65 -6.74 -23.97
CA ALA A 150 -6.82 -7.59 -23.86
C ALA A 150 -7.48 -7.50 -22.47
N LYS A 151 -8.77 -7.82 -22.43
CA LYS A 151 -9.55 -8.00 -21.19
C LYS A 151 -9.37 -9.43 -20.67
N ASP A 152 -8.96 -9.57 -19.42
CA ASP A 152 -8.86 -10.86 -18.72
C ASP A 152 -9.76 -10.89 -17.47
N GLY A 153 -10.82 -11.70 -17.53
CA GLY A 153 -11.81 -11.82 -16.45
C GLY A 153 -11.27 -12.46 -15.17
N ASN A 154 -10.01 -12.91 -15.14
CA ASN A 154 -9.36 -13.37 -13.93
C ASN A 154 -9.08 -12.21 -12.96
N SER A 155 -9.26 -12.47 -11.67
CA SER A 155 -8.97 -11.48 -10.63
C SER A 155 -7.47 -11.17 -10.49
N LEU A 156 -7.16 -9.96 -9.99
CA LEU A 156 -5.82 -9.56 -9.57
C LEU A 156 -5.45 -10.23 -8.23
N ALA A 157 -5.19 -11.54 -8.26
CA ALA A 157 -4.94 -12.38 -7.07
C ALA A 157 -6.01 -12.20 -5.97
N GLY A 158 -7.29 -12.16 -6.36
CA GLY A 158 -8.43 -11.99 -5.45
C GLY A 158 -8.60 -10.57 -4.89
N ARG A 159 -7.82 -9.58 -5.34
CA ARG A 159 -7.87 -8.20 -4.81
C ARG A 159 -8.55 -7.17 -5.72
N TYR A 160 -8.69 -7.48 -7.00
CA TYR A 160 -9.42 -6.68 -7.98
C TYR A 160 -10.15 -7.63 -8.94
N PRO A 161 -11.37 -7.33 -9.39
CA PRO A 161 -12.25 -8.30 -10.05
C PRO A 161 -11.71 -8.84 -11.39
N HIS A 162 -10.93 -8.04 -12.11
CA HIS A 162 -10.48 -8.37 -13.47
C HIS A 162 -9.22 -7.56 -13.85
N MET A 163 -8.64 -7.79 -15.02
CA MET A 163 -7.38 -7.16 -15.44
C MET A 163 -7.37 -6.76 -16.93
N LEU A 164 -6.69 -5.66 -17.24
CA LEU A 164 -6.20 -5.37 -18.58
C LEU A 164 -4.81 -5.99 -18.74
N VAL A 165 -4.60 -6.81 -19.77
CA VAL A 165 -3.39 -7.61 -19.93
C VAL A 165 -2.73 -7.44 -21.30
N CYS A 166 -1.40 -7.50 -21.36
CA CYS A 166 -0.64 -7.56 -22.61
C CYS A 166 0.74 -8.18 -22.37
N ASP A 167 1.21 -9.01 -23.28
CA ASP A 167 2.55 -9.62 -23.27
C ASP A 167 3.37 -9.28 -24.52
N ASN A 168 2.81 -8.52 -25.47
CA ASN A 168 3.46 -8.15 -26.72
C ASN A 168 4.46 -7.00 -26.53
N PRO A 169 5.78 -7.24 -26.64
CA PRO A 169 6.77 -6.18 -26.51
C PRO A 169 6.58 -5.10 -27.56
N GLY A 170 6.65 -3.85 -27.12
CA GLY A 170 6.40 -2.69 -27.96
C GLY A 170 4.94 -2.22 -27.97
N ALA A 171 4.00 -2.99 -27.43
CA ALA A 171 2.63 -2.55 -27.23
C ALA A 171 2.58 -1.32 -26.31
N GLU A 172 1.77 -0.32 -26.69
CA GLU A 172 1.63 0.93 -25.95
C GLU A 172 0.21 1.09 -25.42
N LEU A 173 0.06 1.75 -24.28
CA LEU A 173 -1.22 2.15 -23.69
C LEU A 173 -1.12 3.60 -23.21
N GLU A 174 -2.14 4.40 -23.53
CA GLU A 174 -2.25 5.79 -23.10
C GLU A 174 -3.39 5.94 -22.11
N TYR A 175 -3.14 6.64 -21.00
CA TYR A 175 -4.12 6.98 -19.99
C TYR A 175 -4.09 8.48 -19.68
N LYS A 176 -5.21 9.15 -19.91
CA LYS A 176 -5.41 10.56 -19.58
C LYS A 176 -6.08 10.67 -18.22
N PHE A 177 -5.52 11.48 -17.33
CA PHE A 177 -6.04 11.62 -15.98
C PHE A 177 -5.94 13.05 -15.48
N LYS A 178 -6.65 13.34 -14.38
CA LYS A 178 -6.57 14.60 -13.67
C LYS A 178 -6.20 14.32 -12.22
N GLY A 179 -5.10 14.87 -11.73
CA GLY A 179 -4.61 14.56 -10.39
C GLY A 179 -3.25 15.19 -10.09
N GLY A 180 -2.69 14.83 -8.94
CA GLY A 180 -1.34 15.22 -8.53
C GLY A 180 -0.40 14.04 -8.29
N SER A 181 -0.87 12.82 -8.58
CA SER A 181 -0.15 11.56 -8.41
C SER A 181 -0.67 10.54 -9.42
N ILE A 182 0.15 9.55 -9.76
CA ILE A 182 -0.20 8.48 -10.68
C ILE A 182 0.61 7.21 -10.38
N GLY A 183 -0.07 6.07 -10.47
CA GLY A 183 0.55 4.77 -10.42
C GLY A 183 -0.35 3.65 -10.86
N LEU A 184 0.17 2.42 -10.76
CA LEU A 184 -0.47 1.21 -11.27
C LEU A 184 -0.74 0.24 -10.11
N TYR A 185 -1.90 -0.40 -10.16
CA TYR A 185 -2.24 -1.56 -9.37
C TYR A 185 -2.26 -2.79 -10.29
N TRP A 186 -1.32 -3.69 -10.10
CA TRP A 186 -0.95 -4.70 -11.11
C TRP A 186 -0.56 -6.05 -10.49
N LEU A 187 -0.48 -7.09 -11.33
CA LEU A 187 -0.13 -8.43 -10.90
C LEU A 187 1.40 -8.59 -10.92
N ILE A 188 1.93 -9.17 -9.85
CA ILE A 188 3.29 -9.67 -9.77
C ILE A 188 3.21 -11.20 -9.82
N ALA A 189 3.75 -11.79 -10.89
CA ALA A 189 3.71 -13.21 -11.21
C ALA A 189 5.05 -13.69 -11.79
N PRO A 190 5.34 -15.01 -11.83
CA PRO A 190 6.60 -15.54 -12.38
C PRO A 190 6.95 -15.04 -13.79
N ASP A 191 5.93 -14.74 -14.60
CA ASP A 191 6.03 -14.32 -15.99
C ASP A 191 5.81 -12.81 -16.20
N SER A 192 5.80 -12.03 -15.13
CA SER A 192 5.63 -10.57 -15.17
C SER A 192 6.79 -9.87 -15.90
N GLY A 193 6.45 -8.91 -16.76
CA GLY A 193 7.39 -8.13 -17.56
C GLY A 193 7.76 -6.76 -16.96
N ASP A 194 8.53 -6.00 -17.75
CA ASP A 194 8.85 -4.61 -17.46
C ASP A 194 8.08 -3.67 -18.39
N ILE A 195 7.84 -2.45 -17.91
CA ILE A 195 7.33 -1.35 -18.73
C ILE A 195 8.31 -0.18 -18.76
N ALA A 196 8.36 0.51 -19.90
CA ALA A 196 8.76 1.90 -19.96
C ALA A 196 7.52 2.77 -19.80
N TRP A 197 7.67 3.93 -19.17
CA TRP A 197 6.59 4.89 -19.01
C TRP A 197 7.08 6.31 -19.28
N SER A 198 6.15 7.17 -19.72
CA SER A 198 6.35 8.60 -19.80
C SER A 198 5.13 9.37 -19.29
N LEU A 199 5.38 10.50 -18.64
CA LEU A 199 4.37 11.47 -18.20
C LEU A 199 4.59 12.77 -18.94
N ASP A 200 3.54 13.22 -19.63
CA ASP A 200 3.50 14.48 -20.40
C ASP A 200 4.67 14.65 -21.39
N GLY A 201 5.21 13.52 -21.88
CA GLY A 201 6.35 13.48 -22.81
C GLY A 201 7.72 13.82 -22.23
N ASN A 202 7.79 14.33 -20.99
CA ASN A 202 9.02 14.92 -20.43
C ASN A 202 9.65 14.07 -19.33
N LYS A 203 8.83 13.42 -18.49
CA LYS A 203 9.32 12.56 -17.41
C LYS A 203 9.19 11.11 -17.83
N THR A 204 10.29 10.36 -17.81
CA THR A 204 10.32 8.96 -18.24
C THR A 204 10.92 8.05 -17.20
N GLY A 205 10.54 6.79 -17.20
CA GLY A 205 11.18 5.77 -16.39
C GLY A 205 10.94 4.36 -16.91
N LYS A 206 11.58 3.41 -16.25
CA LYS A 206 11.37 1.96 -16.43
C LYS A 206 11.01 1.36 -15.08
N ILE A 207 10.08 0.42 -15.06
CA ILE A 207 9.73 -0.30 -13.84
C ILE A 207 9.32 -1.74 -14.15
N SER A 208 9.72 -2.65 -13.28
CA SER A 208 9.37 -4.06 -13.38
C SER A 208 8.09 -4.35 -12.60
N SER A 209 7.19 -5.13 -13.20
CA SER A 209 6.07 -5.76 -12.49
C SER A 209 6.46 -7.10 -11.86
N TRP A 210 7.76 -7.42 -11.85
CA TRP A 210 8.33 -8.63 -11.26
C TRP A 210 9.22 -8.30 -10.06
N ASP A 211 9.25 -9.18 -9.07
CA ASP A 211 10.32 -9.21 -8.07
C ASP A 211 10.61 -10.64 -7.61
N LYS A 212 11.66 -10.80 -6.80
CA LYS A 212 12.13 -12.12 -6.34
C LYS A 212 11.06 -12.97 -5.65
N HIS A 213 10.00 -12.37 -5.09
CA HIS A 213 8.94 -13.12 -4.42
C HIS A 213 7.99 -13.78 -5.41
N ALA A 214 7.95 -13.29 -6.67
CA ALA A 214 7.20 -13.89 -7.76
C ALA A 214 7.58 -15.35 -8.03
N LEU A 215 8.82 -15.75 -7.70
CA LEU A 215 9.28 -17.14 -7.81
C LEU A 215 8.53 -18.11 -6.89
N ASN A 216 7.91 -17.60 -5.82
CA ASN A 216 7.24 -18.42 -4.82
C ASN A 216 5.71 -18.30 -4.88
N PHE A 217 5.19 -17.12 -5.27
CA PHE A 217 3.74 -16.90 -5.35
C PHE A 217 3.38 -15.68 -6.20
N THR A 218 2.18 -15.74 -6.77
CA THR A 218 1.53 -14.64 -7.49
C THR A 218 0.76 -13.74 -6.52
N ARG A 219 0.83 -12.42 -6.70
CA ARG A 219 0.12 -11.47 -5.84
C ARG A 219 -0.22 -10.17 -6.55
N ALA A 220 -1.19 -9.45 -6.00
CA ALA A 220 -1.39 -8.05 -6.35
C ALA A 220 -0.27 -7.19 -5.74
N GLY A 221 0.23 -6.24 -6.52
CA GLY A 221 1.19 -5.24 -6.11
C GLY A 221 0.83 -3.88 -6.68
N TYR A 222 1.59 -2.85 -6.33
CA TYR A 222 1.40 -1.52 -6.88
C TYR A 222 2.75 -0.86 -7.12
N CYS A 223 2.75 0.14 -7.99
CA CYS A 223 3.88 1.05 -8.14
C CYS A 223 3.40 2.49 -8.26
N ILE A 224 4.15 3.42 -7.67
CA ILE A 224 3.93 4.86 -7.79
C ILE A 224 4.92 5.37 -8.84
N LEU A 225 4.40 5.88 -9.95
CA LEU A 225 5.24 6.44 -11.03
C LEU A 225 5.63 7.88 -10.70
N ASP A 226 4.67 8.65 -10.18
CA ASP A 226 4.89 10.00 -9.68
C ASP A 226 3.86 10.34 -8.58
N SER A 227 4.30 11.00 -7.50
CA SER A 227 3.44 11.47 -6.42
C SER A 227 3.44 13.00 -6.26
N ASN A 228 4.17 13.73 -7.10
CA ASN A 228 4.44 15.15 -6.96
C ASN A 228 4.16 15.96 -8.23
N LEU A 229 3.21 15.50 -9.05
CA LEU A 229 2.71 16.25 -10.19
C LEU A 229 2.01 17.54 -9.75
N GLN A 230 2.06 18.56 -10.62
CA GLN A 230 1.20 19.73 -10.47
C GLN A 230 -0.27 19.31 -10.59
N ALA A 231 -1.18 20.00 -9.92
CA ALA A 231 -2.59 19.67 -10.06
C ALA A 231 -3.07 20.06 -11.47
N GLY A 232 -3.51 19.07 -12.25
CA GLY A 232 -3.92 19.34 -13.63
C GLY A 232 -4.28 18.07 -14.40
N GLU A 233 -4.45 18.25 -15.70
CA GLU A 233 -4.59 17.16 -16.65
C GLU A 233 -3.21 16.67 -17.07
N HIS A 234 -3.07 15.35 -17.17
CA HIS A 234 -1.83 14.66 -17.49
C HIS A 234 -2.08 13.49 -18.43
N VAL A 235 -1.04 13.09 -19.15
CA VAL A 235 -1.03 11.92 -20.03
C VAL A 235 0.08 10.96 -19.61
N LEU A 236 -0.32 9.78 -19.14
CA LEU A 236 0.57 8.64 -18.94
C LEU A 236 0.60 7.81 -20.22
N LYS A 237 1.81 7.50 -20.71
CA LYS A 237 2.02 6.48 -21.73
C LYS A 237 2.86 5.37 -21.13
N ILE A 238 2.43 4.12 -21.29
CA ILE A 238 3.21 2.94 -20.93
C ILE A 238 3.50 2.10 -22.17
N LYS A 239 4.64 1.43 -22.19
CA LYS A 239 5.08 0.54 -23.25
C LYS A 239 5.62 -0.75 -22.66
N VAL A 240 5.11 -1.89 -23.12
CA VAL A 240 5.63 -3.22 -22.75
C VAL A 240 7.04 -3.36 -23.30
N LEU A 241 8.01 -3.73 -22.46
CA LEU A 241 9.40 -3.90 -22.88
C LEU A 241 9.69 -5.33 -23.29
N GLN A 242 10.63 -5.48 -24.22
CA GLN A 242 11.20 -6.77 -24.59
C GLN A 242 12.16 -7.29 -23.52
N GLU A 243 12.83 -6.35 -22.84
CA GLU A 243 13.68 -6.59 -21.71
C GLU A 243 12.82 -6.84 -20.47
N LYS A 244 13.20 -7.84 -19.69
CA LYS A 244 12.55 -8.22 -18.43
C LYS A 244 13.62 -8.62 -17.42
N HIS A 245 13.21 -8.82 -16.17
CA HIS A 245 14.10 -9.43 -15.19
C HIS A 245 14.61 -10.80 -15.69
N PRO A 246 15.91 -11.15 -15.57
CA PRO A 246 16.47 -12.39 -16.14
C PRO A 246 15.82 -13.69 -15.65
N GLN A 247 15.23 -13.66 -14.45
CA GLN A 247 14.50 -14.79 -13.87
C GLN A 247 12.99 -14.77 -14.18
N SER A 248 12.50 -13.79 -14.93
CA SER A 248 11.08 -13.76 -15.35
C SER A 248 10.83 -14.66 -16.55
N GLU A 249 9.74 -15.42 -16.49
CA GLU A 249 9.33 -16.39 -17.50
C GLU A 249 8.66 -15.71 -18.72
N GLY A 250 8.22 -14.44 -18.60
CA GLY A 250 7.41 -13.78 -19.63
C GLY A 250 7.52 -12.25 -19.61
N ASN A 251 6.78 -11.59 -20.51
CA ASN A 251 6.70 -10.13 -20.57
C ASN A 251 5.30 -9.62 -20.21
N TRP A 252 4.54 -10.41 -19.43
CA TRP A 252 3.15 -10.08 -19.14
C TRP A 252 3.05 -8.86 -18.24
N ILE A 253 2.27 -7.89 -18.69
CA ILE A 253 1.81 -6.77 -17.89
C ILE A 253 0.32 -6.97 -17.65
N ARG A 254 -0.09 -6.98 -16.39
CA ARG A 254 -1.49 -7.22 -15.98
C ARG A 254 -1.92 -6.18 -14.97
N ILE A 255 -2.76 -5.25 -15.41
CA ILE A 255 -3.13 -4.06 -14.65
C ILE A 255 -4.60 -4.21 -14.24
N GLY A 256 -4.88 -4.17 -12.94
CA GLY A 256 -6.25 -4.08 -12.44
C GLY A 256 -6.77 -2.64 -12.54
N ALA A 257 -5.96 -1.68 -12.06
CA ALA A 257 -6.36 -0.27 -12.04
C ALA A 257 -5.17 0.67 -12.10
N PHE A 258 -5.45 1.92 -12.47
CA PHE A 258 -4.59 3.07 -12.23
C PHE A 258 -5.02 3.72 -10.92
N PHE A 259 -4.10 4.29 -10.14
CA PHE A 259 -4.48 5.20 -9.04
C PHE A 259 -3.97 6.60 -9.29
N ASN A 260 -4.80 7.60 -8.98
CA ASN A 260 -4.50 9.01 -9.21
C ASN A 260 -5.24 9.95 -8.25
#